data_AF-A0A1B4Y7M5-F1
#
_entry.id   AF-A0A1B4Y7M5-F1
#
_cell.length_a   1.000
_cell.length_b   1.000
_cell.length_c   1.000
_cell.angle_alpha   90.00
_cell.angle_beta   90.00
_cell.angle_gamma   90.00
#
_symmetry.space_group_name_H-M   'P 1'
#
loop_
_entity.id
_entity.type
_entity.pdbx_description
1 polymer ?
#
loop_
_entity_poly.entity_id
_entity_poly.type
_entity_poly.pdbx_seq_one_letter_code
_entity_poly.pdbx_strand_id
1 'polypeptide(L)'
;MAWLLCVVIAVSLVACGGGRQKTHYDAAPCPEPNFPGVPQAELGANYSCGYLTVPENRLDPQSRTIRLLVARVKAVSDKPKADPIVYLAGGPGGAATLSAPRVVAGGLNADRDVIFVNQRGTLHSDPHLSCPEMDDFAVRALDLDFEAPATADLDAAAVTACRNRLVAEGFHLASYSSRENAADIAALRKQLGIEKWNIYGVSYGSDLAQQLLRTHREGIRSMVLDSVVPTSFNLIDRWWQAPASGLAAIIGACNDQPGCAQAYPDLATVFVNVVSTLSRKPLKVSTSDANGDPVQVTIDGFKVVPLVLSWSADPAKVTDIPRMIFALARGEGRLAAAGIAETVPPPEQRGLLGAGLALGTYCQEMANWTTPEQALSRARTAIPGLPDSVLRITPTGSGIFRECAAWGLGRSDTAERLSVSSGVPTLILSGTFDSSTAPQWAHEITPGLGNSQLVRFPGVGHGVLSNSACAQSIVTAFVDDPSRDIDKSCVWKMTMPTFSLPEPAR
;
A
#
# COMPACT_ATOMS: atom_id res chain seq x y z
N MET A 1 -78.12 -1.81 -43.92
CA MET A 1 -77.61 -1.81 -42.53
C MET A 1 -76.74 -3.03 -42.36
N ALA A 2 -75.43 -2.88 -42.54
CA ALA A 2 -74.43 -3.93 -42.28
C ALA A 2 -73.72 -3.58 -40.97
N TRP A 3 -73.75 -4.49 -40.01
CA TRP A 3 -73.01 -4.37 -38.75
C TRP A 3 -71.66 -5.08 -38.90
N LEU A 4 -70.58 -4.30 -38.94
CA LEU A 4 -69.20 -4.78 -38.83
C LEU A 4 -68.86 -4.99 -37.35
N LEU A 5 -68.54 -6.21 -36.95
CA LEU A 5 -67.87 -6.52 -35.69
C LEU A 5 -66.35 -6.34 -35.87
N CYS A 6 -65.80 -5.27 -35.28
CA CYS A 6 -64.36 -5.11 -35.10
C CYS A 6 -63.90 -5.97 -33.92
N VAL A 7 -63.06 -6.97 -34.19
CA VAL A 7 -62.30 -7.70 -33.17
C VAL A 7 -61.09 -6.87 -32.81
N VAL A 8 -61.04 -6.36 -31.58
CA VAL A 8 -59.86 -5.70 -31.00
C VAL A 8 -58.96 -6.78 -30.42
N ILE A 9 -57.82 -7.04 -31.07
CA ILE A 9 -56.74 -7.86 -30.53
C ILE A 9 -55.96 -6.97 -29.55
N ALA A 10 -56.17 -7.18 -28.26
CA ALA A 10 -55.34 -6.57 -27.22
C ALA A 10 -53.98 -7.30 -27.18
N VAL A 11 -52.95 -6.66 -27.72
CA VAL A 11 -51.56 -7.10 -27.56
C VAL A 11 -51.11 -6.68 -26.17
N SER A 12 -51.09 -7.62 -25.24
CA SER A 12 -50.49 -7.46 -23.91
C SER A 12 -48.97 -7.33 -24.08
N LEU A 13 -48.45 -6.10 -24.04
CA LEU A 13 -47.03 -5.82 -23.83
C LEU A 13 -46.65 -6.29 -22.43
N VAL A 14 -46.12 -7.51 -22.34
CA VAL A 14 -45.37 -7.96 -21.16
C VAL A 14 -44.08 -7.13 -21.15
N ALA A 15 -44.09 -6.08 -20.33
CA ALA A 15 -42.87 -5.40 -19.95
C ALA A 15 -42.02 -6.39 -19.14
N CYS A 16 -41.08 -7.06 -19.81
CA CYS A 16 -39.95 -7.67 -19.13
C CYS A 16 -39.24 -6.54 -18.38
N GLY A 17 -39.45 -6.46 -17.07
CA GLY A 17 -38.66 -5.61 -16.19
C GLY A 17 -37.21 -6.07 -16.30
N GLY A 18 -36.43 -5.41 -17.17
CA GLY A 18 -35.01 -5.65 -17.30
C GLY A 18 -34.35 -5.28 -15.98
N GLY A 19 -34.15 -6.28 -15.12
CA GLY A 19 -33.33 -6.12 -13.94
C GLY A 19 -31.98 -5.59 -14.38
N ARG A 20 -31.68 -4.33 -14.04
CA ARG A 20 -30.42 -3.67 -14.42
C ARG A 20 -29.28 -4.58 -13.97
N GLN A 21 -28.40 -4.94 -14.90
CA GLN A 21 -27.29 -5.84 -14.60
C GLN A 21 -26.44 -5.21 -13.48
N LYS A 22 -26.38 -5.86 -12.31
CA LYS A 22 -25.69 -5.33 -11.12
C LYS A 22 -24.17 -5.14 -11.31
N THR A 23 -23.63 -5.66 -12.40
CA THR A 23 -22.23 -5.50 -12.77
C THR A 23 -22.11 -5.05 -14.21
N HIS A 24 -21.53 -3.87 -14.42
CA HIS A 24 -21.29 -3.27 -15.73
C HIS A 24 -20.17 -2.23 -15.65
N TYR A 25 -19.58 -1.88 -16.79
CA TYR A 25 -18.61 -0.80 -16.91
C TYR A 25 -19.17 0.30 -17.81
N ASP A 26 -19.12 1.54 -17.33
CA ASP A 26 -19.50 2.72 -18.11
C ASP A 26 -18.32 3.68 -18.24
N ALA A 27 -18.06 4.15 -19.46
CA ALA A 27 -17.07 5.21 -19.68
C ALA A 27 -17.53 6.52 -19.03
N ALA A 28 -16.59 7.28 -18.47
CA ALA A 28 -16.85 8.57 -17.83
C ALA A 28 -15.64 9.49 -18.00
N PRO A 29 -15.82 10.83 -17.86
CA PRO A 29 -14.69 11.74 -17.75
C PRO A 29 -13.75 11.32 -16.62
N CYS A 30 -12.44 11.53 -16.82
CA CYS A 30 -11.48 11.39 -15.73
C CYS A 30 -11.74 12.46 -14.66
N PRO A 31 -11.52 12.15 -13.37
CA PRO A 31 -11.67 13.14 -12.31
C PRO A 31 -10.67 14.28 -12.50
N GLU A 32 -11.15 15.50 -12.28
CA GLU A 32 -10.36 16.73 -12.24
C GLU A 32 -10.80 17.54 -11.00
N PRO A 33 -9.95 17.68 -9.97
CA PRO A 33 -8.59 17.15 -9.89
C PRO A 33 -8.54 15.64 -9.61
N ASN A 34 -7.57 14.93 -10.18
CA ASN A 34 -7.21 13.56 -9.79
C ASN A 34 -6.57 13.53 -8.39
N PHE A 35 -5.71 14.50 -8.09
CA PHE A 35 -5.10 14.66 -6.77
C PHE A 35 -5.29 16.11 -6.31
N PRO A 36 -6.16 16.36 -5.30
CA PRO A 36 -6.34 17.68 -4.72
C PRO A 36 -5.02 18.34 -4.33
N GLY A 37 -4.78 19.57 -4.81
CA GLY A 37 -3.58 20.35 -4.51
C GLY A 37 -2.32 19.97 -5.30
N VAL A 38 -2.39 18.99 -6.22
CA VAL A 38 -1.21 18.46 -6.94
C VAL A 38 -1.47 18.42 -8.46
N PRO A 39 -1.44 19.57 -9.17
CA PRO A 39 -1.78 19.64 -10.61
C PRO A 39 -0.93 18.74 -11.52
N GLN A 40 0.31 18.45 -11.14
CA GLN A 40 1.20 17.54 -11.87
C GLN A 40 0.78 16.07 -11.79
N ALA A 41 -0.16 15.73 -10.90
CA ALA A 41 -0.71 14.40 -10.77
C ALA A 41 -2.04 14.23 -11.54
N GLU A 42 -2.46 15.22 -12.32
CA GLU A 42 -3.64 15.14 -13.16
C GLU A 42 -3.54 14.06 -14.25
N LEU A 43 -4.66 13.41 -14.53
CA LEU A 43 -4.76 12.40 -15.58
C LEU A 43 -4.92 13.11 -16.93
N GLY A 44 -3.81 13.23 -17.66
CA GLY A 44 -3.76 13.93 -18.95
C GLY A 44 -4.56 13.26 -20.08
N ALA A 45 -4.50 13.85 -21.28
CA ALA A 45 -5.29 13.43 -22.45
C ALA A 45 -5.02 11.99 -22.96
N ASN A 46 -3.94 11.35 -22.49
CA ASN A 46 -3.62 9.95 -22.78
C ASN A 46 -4.37 8.94 -21.89
N TYR A 47 -5.14 9.43 -20.91
CA TYR A 47 -6.01 8.61 -20.08
C TYR A 47 -7.43 8.56 -20.63
N SER A 48 -8.08 7.43 -20.40
CA SER A 48 -9.52 7.24 -20.51
C SER A 48 -10.03 6.69 -19.18
N CYS A 49 -11.19 7.14 -18.73
CA CYS A 49 -11.73 6.74 -17.45
C CYS A 49 -13.14 6.15 -17.57
N GLY A 50 -13.58 5.52 -16.49
CA GLY A 50 -14.91 4.97 -16.36
C GLY A 50 -15.12 4.39 -14.98
N TYR A 51 -16.33 3.91 -14.76
CA TYR A 51 -16.73 3.30 -13.50
C TYR A 51 -17.13 1.86 -13.71
N LEU A 52 -16.55 0.98 -12.90
CA LEU A 52 -17.06 -0.36 -12.73
C LEU A 52 -18.11 -0.34 -11.63
N THR A 53 -19.35 -0.62 -11.98
CA THR A 53 -20.44 -0.87 -11.02
C THR A 53 -20.42 -2.33 -10.59
N VAL A 54 -20.47 -2.61 -9.28
CA VAL A 54 -20.51 -3.96 -8.68
C VAL A 54 -21.39 -3.98 -7.43
N PRO A 55 -21.89 -5.14 -6.97
CA PRO A 55 -22.48 -5.26 -5.63
C PRO A 55 -21.46 -4.91 -4.55
N GLU A 56 -21.87 -4.18 -3.52
CA GLU A 56 -21.05 -3.95 -2.32
C GLU A 56 -20.78 -5.28 -1.61
N ASN A 57 -21.82 -6.04 -1.32
CA ASN A 57 -21.74 -7.36 -0.71
C ASN A 57 -22.24 -8.41 -1.71
N ARG A 58 -21.34 -9.25 -2.23
CA ARG A 58 -21.72 -10.30 -3.19
C ARG A 58 -22.51 -11.45 -2.55
N LEU A 59 -22.47 -11.58 -1.23
CA LEU A 59 -23.22 -12.60 -0.48
C LEU A 59 -24.68 -12.19 -0.23
N ASP A 60 -25.03 -10.92 -0.43
CA ASP A 60 -26.40 -10.43 -0.32
C ASP A 60 -26.97 -10.06 -1.70
N PRO A 61 -27.92 -10.86 -2.24
CA PRO A 61 -28.58 -10.56 -3.50
C PRO A 61 -29.31 -9.22 -3.53
N GLN A 62 -29.66 -8.64 -2.38
CA GLN A 62 -30.29 -7.32 -2.24
C GLN A 62 -29.29 -6.20 -1.94
N SER A 63 -28.00 -6.51 -1.85
CA SER A 63 -26.96 -5.51 -1.66
C SER A 63 -27.08 -4.38 -2.67
N ARG A 64 -26.84 -3.16 -2.18
CA ARG A 64 -26.62 -1.99 -3.03
C ARG A 64 -25.41 -2.21 -3.93
N THR A 65 -25.33 -1.40 -4.98
CA THR A 65 -24.16 -1.34 -5.85
C THR A 65 -23.25 -0.19 -5.48
N ILE A 66 -21.96 -0.37 -5.71
CA ILE A 66 -20.90 0.64 -5.59
C ILE A 66 -20.22 0.83 -6.95
N ARG A 67 -19.54 1.95 -7.13
CA ARG A 67 -18.81 2.28 -8.36
C ARG A 67 -17.33 2.45 -8.05
N LEU A 68 -16.48 1.81 -8.84
CA LEU A 68 -15.03 1.88 -8.71
C LEU A 68 -14.45 2.68 -9.87
N LEU A 69 -13.65 3.70 -9.58
CA LEU A 69 -12.97 4.44 -10.63
C LEU A 69 -11.92 3.53 -11.30
N VAL A 70 -11.94 3.52 -12.63
CA VAL A 70 -10.94 2.88 -13.46
C VAL A 70 -10.36 3.92 -14.40
N ALA A 71 -9.03 4.01 -14.43
CA ALA A 71 -8.31 4.84 -15.39
C ALA A 71 -7.40 3.96 -16.24
N ARG A 72 -7.47 4.10 -17.56
CA ARG A 72 -6.62 3.41 -18.52
C ARG A 72 -5.74 4.43 -19.22
N VAL A 73 -4.43 4.32 -19.04
CA VAL A 73 -3.44 5.05 -19.83
C VAL A 73 -3.06 4.24 -21.05
N LYS A 74 -2.93 4.90 -22.20
CA LYS A 74 -2.44 4.27 -23.43
C LYS A 74 -0.96 3.92 -23.33
N ALA A 75 -0.56 2.87 -24.04
CA ALA A 75 0.83 2.57 -24.28
C ALA A 75 1.54 3.74 -24.98
N VAL A 76 2.85 3.87 -24.74
CA VAL A 76 3.72 4.81 -25.48
C VAL A 76 4.01 4.28 -26.89
N SER A 77 4.14 2.96 -27.04
CA SER A 77 4.40 2.31 -28.34
C SER A 77 3.30 2.58 -29.37
N ASP A 78 3.70 2.88 -30.61
CA ASP A 78 2.80 2.97 -31.78
C ASP A 78 2.18 1.62 -32.17
N LYS A 79 2.72 0.51 -31.65
CA LYS A 79 2.23 -0.86 -31.83
C LYS A 79 1.96 -1.48 -30.47
N PRO A 80 0.92 -1.02 -29.74
CA PRO A 80 0.62 -1.53 -28.41
C PRO A 80 0.28 -3.02 -28.48
N LYS A 81 0.75 -3.78 -27.49
CA LYS A 81 0.31 -5.17 -27.31
C LYS A 81 -1.10 -5.19 -26.72
N ALA A 82 -1.87 -6.20 -27.10
CA ALA A 82 -3.30 -6.27 -26.80
C ALA A 82 -3.61 -6.65 -25.33
N ASP A 83 -2.68 -7.32 -24.63
CA ASP A 83 -2.82 -7.71 -23.23
C ASP A 83 -2.41 -6.56 -22.29
N PRO A 84 -3.36 -5.90 -21.59
CA PRO A 84 -3.03 -4.78 -20.71
C PRO A 84 -2.34 -5.23 -19.41
N ILE A 85 -1.76 -4.28 -18.70
CA ILE A 85 -1.29 -4.45 -17.32
C ILE A 85 -2.34 -3.85 -16.38
N VAL A 86 -2.84 -4.60 -15.42
CA VAL A 86 -3.67 -4.08 -14.32
C VAL A 86 -2.78 -3.80 -13.11
N TYR A 87 -2.78 -2.54 -12.67
CA TYR A 87 -2.01 -2.09 -11.53
C TYR A 87 -2.86 -2.13 -10.25
N LEU A 88 -2.35 -2.82 -9.24
CA LEU A 88 -2.96 -2.97 -7.92
C LEU A 88 -2.12 -2.20 -6.89
N ALA A 89 -2.70 -1.12 -6.37
CA ALA A 89 -2.05 -0.27 -5.38
C ALA A 89 -1.94 -0.93 -4.00
N GLY A 90 -0.92 -0.49 -3.26
CA GLY A 90 -0.70 -0.85 -1.87
C GLY A 90 -1.58 -0.09 -0.88
N GLY A 91 -1.09 0.01 0.36
CA GLY A 91 -1.84 0.49 1.51
C GLY A 91 -2.08 -0.68 2.47
N PRO A 92 -3.28 -1.30 2.55
CA PRO A 92 -4.49 -1.07 1.74
C PRO A 92 -5.08 0.33 1.87
N GLY A 93 -6.02 0.67 0.99
CA GLY A 93 -6.66 2.00 0.97
C GLY A 93 -5.98 3.03 0.06
N GLY A 94 -4.85 2.69 -0.56
CA GLY A 94 -4.25 3.52 -1.61
C GLY A 94 -5.09 3.49 -2.91
N ALA A 95 -5.39 4.66 -3.46
CA ALA A 95 -6.00 4.78 -4.77
C ALA A 95 -4.94 4.60 -5.89
N ALA A 96 -5.20 3.71 -6.84
CA ALA A 96 -4.28 3.41 -7.93
C ALA A 96 -4.02 4.63 -8.82
N THR A 97 -5.02 5.51 -9.02
CA THR A 97 -4.85 6.73 -9.81
C THR A 97 -3.91 7.75 -9.17
N LEU A 98 -3.68 7.70 -7.86
CA LEU A 98 -2.65 8.52 -7.20
C LEU A 98 -1.22 8.02 -7.50
N SER A 99 -1.08 6.72 -7.79
CA SER A 99 0.21 6.13 -8.19
C SER A 99 0.50 6.28 -9.68
N ALA A 100 -0.53 6.55 -10.50
CA ALA A 100 -0.43 6.54 -11.95
C ALA A 100 0.68 7.43 -12.53
N PRO A 101 0.86 8.70 -12.10
CA PRO A 101 1.95 9.54 -12.61
C PRO A 101 3.34 8.94 -12.39
N ARG A 102 3.61 8.45 -11.17
CA ARG A 102 4.91 7.85 -10.81
C ARG A 102 5.15 6.52 -11.51
N VAL A 103 4.11 5.70 -11.66
CA VAL A 103 4.18 4.39 -12.33
C VAL A 103 4.39 4.54 -13.83
N VAL A 104 3.71 5.51 -14.46
CA VAL A 104 3.90 5.85 -15.88
C VAL A 104 5.27 6.46 -16.14
N ALA A 105 5.76 7.33 -15.25
CA ALA A 105 7.14 7.83 -15.31
C ALA A 105 8.18 6.70 -15.18
N GLY A 106 7.83 5.62 -14.47
CA GLY A 106 8.61 4.37 -14.42
C GLY A 106 8.48 3.49 -15.66
N GLY A 107 7.77 3.92 -16.70
CA GLY A 107 7.70 3.23 -17.98
C GLY A 107 6.79 1.99 -18.01
N LEU A 108 5.90 1.80 -17.03
CA LEU A 108 5.03 0.61 -17.02
C LEU A 108 4.11 0.54 -18.26
N ASN A 109 3.78 1.68 -18.87
CA ASN A 109 3.00 1.76 -20.11
C ASN A 109 3.87 1.82 -21.38
N ALA A 110 5.11 1.31 -21.36
CA ALA A 110 6.00 1.38 -22.53
C ALA A 110 5.39 0.75 -23.79
N ASP A 111 4.89 -0.48 -23.70
CA ASP A 111 4.37 -1.26 -24.84
C ASP A 111 2.93 -1.74 -24.67
N ARG A 112 2.31 -1.46 -23.53
CA ARG A 112 0.96 -1.88 -23.16
C ARG A 112 0.20 -0.76 -22.49
N ASP A 113 -1.11 -0.83 -22.61
CA ASP A 113 -1.98 0.00 -21.81
C ASP A 113 -1.92 -0.47 -20.35
N VAL A 114 -1.94 0.49 -19.42
CA VAL A 114 -2.00 0.23 -17.99
C VAL A 114 -3.36 0.67 -17.46
N ILE A 115 -4.03 -0.24 -16.76
CA ILE A 115 -5.33 -0.02 -16.12
C ILE A 115 -5.11 0.12 -14.63
N PHE A 116 -5.36 1.31 -14.11
CA PHE A 116 -5.38 1.63 -12.69
C PHE A 116 -6.79 1.47 -12.17
N VAL A 117 -6.96 0.62 -11.15
CA VAL A 117 -8.26 0.41 -10.51
C VAL A 117 -8.22 1.00 -9.11
N ASN A 118 -9.01 2.04 -8.88
CA ASN A 118 -9.26 2.50 -7.52
C ASN A 118 -10.16 1.46 -6.85
N GLN A 119 -9.60 0.86 -5.81
CA GLN A 119 -10.20 -0.21 -5.06
C GLN A 119 -11.45 0.27 -4.33
N ARG A 120 -12.39 -0.65 -4.00
CA ARG A 120 -13.60 -0.32 -3.23
C ARG A 120 -13.29 0.53 -2.00
N GLY A 121 -14.00 1.63 -1.84
CA GLY A 121 -13.81 2.53 -0.70
C GLY A 121 -12.61 3.47 -0.80
N THR A 122 -11.90 3.53 -1.93
CA THR A 122 -10.78 4.47 -2.14
C THR A 122 -11.21 5.73 -2.91
N LEU A 123 -10.33 6.74 -2.96
CA LEU A 123 -10.57 8.03 -3.61
C LEU A 123 -11.24 7.90 -4.99
N HIS A 124 -12.18 8.78 -5.28
CA HIS A 124 -13.01 8.82 -6.51
C HIS A 124 -13.91 7.61 -6.73
N SER A 125 -13.83 6.55 -5.92
CA SER A 125 -14.86 5.50 -5.92
C SER A 125 -16.06 5.94 -5.08
N ASP A 126 -17.21 5.34 -5.36
CA ASP A 126 -18.48 5.66 -4.71
C ASP A 126 -19.07 4.42 -4.06
N PRO A 127 -19.06 4.33 -2.72
CA PRO A 127 -18.58 5.36 -1.79
C PRO A 127 -17.04 5.37 -1.64
N HIS A 128 -16.51 6.51 -1.21
CA HIS A 128 -15.15 6.68 -0.71
C HIS A 128 -15.17 6.58 0.82
N LEU A 129 -14.58 5.51 1.38
CA LEU A 129 -14.55 5.26 2.81
C LEU A 129 -13.29 5.87 3.42
N SER A 130 -13.22 7.20 3.39
CA SER A 130 -12.19 7.97 4.08
C SER A 130 -12.46 8.04 5.58
N CYS A 131 -11.40 8.27 6.35
CA CYS A 131 -11.48 8.58 7.78
C CYS A 131 -10.66 9.85 8.09
N PRO A 132 -11.14 11.05 7.70
CA PRO A 132 -10.48 12.30 8.09
C PRO A 132 -10.29 12.43 9.61
N GLU A 133 -11.13 11.76 10.42
CA GLU A 133 -10.97 11.67 11.86
C GLU A 133 -9.61 11.07 12.28
N MET A 134 -9.12 10.08 11.52
CA MET A 134 -7.81 9.46 11.75
C MET A 134 -6.66 10.36 11.28
N ASP A 135 -6.85 11.08 10.17
CA ASP A 135 -5.85 12.04 9.69
C ASP A 135 -5.69 13.22 10.65
N ASP A 136 -6.80 13.73 11.20
CA ASP A 136 -6.79 14.76 12.24
C ASP A 136 -6.10 14.25 13.52
N PHE A 137 -6.28 12.97 13.88
CA PHE A 137 -5.53 12.34 14.96
C PHE A 137 -4.02 12.27 14.64
N ALA A 138 -3.63 11.86 13.43
CA ALA A 138 -2.23 11.77 13.04
C ALA A 138 -1.52 13.13 13.14
N VAL A 139 -2.16 14.21 12.71
CA VAL A 139 -1.65 15.58 12.89
C VAL A 139 -1.50 15.92 14.38
N ARG A 140 -2.51 15.63 15.19
CA ARG A 140 -2.45 15.85 16.64
C ARG A 140 -1.35 15.03 17.30
N ALA A 141 -1.11 13.80 16.84
CA ALA A 141 -0.13 12.87 17.39
C ALA A 141 1.32 13.35 17.23
N LEU A 142 1.58 14.33 16.36
CA LEU A 142 2.90 14.96 16.24
C LEU A 142 3.43 15.48 17.59
N ASP A 143 2.61 16.15 18.40
CA ASP A 143 3.03 16.71 19.71
C ASP A 143 2.73 15.77 20.89
N LEU A 144 2.12 14.61 20.65
CA LEU A 144 1.83 13.63 21.71
C LEU A 144 2.99 12.64 21.89
N ASP A 145 3.10 12.04 23.07
CA ASP A 145 3.89 10.82 23.24
C ASP A 145 3.08 9.63 22.70
N PHE A 146 3.56 9.00 21.63
CA PHE A 146 2.85 7.93 20.93
C PHE A 146 2.81 6.62 21.73
N GLU A 147 3.76 6.43 22.66
CA GLU A 147 3.82 5.26 23.53
C GLU A 147 2.86 5.37 24.73
N ALA A 148 2.28 6.56 24.96
CA ALA A 148 1.38 6.80 26.07
C ALA A 148 -0.01 6.14 25.86
N PRO A 149 -0.58 5.46 26.88
CA PRO A 149 -1.93 4.87 26.78
C PRO A 149 -3.02 5.88 26.37
N ALA A 150 -2.92 7.13 26.83
CA ALA A 150 -3.87 8.17 26.48
C ALA A 150 -3.85 8.51 24.98
N THR A 151 -2.69 8.41 24.31
CA THR A 151 -2.59 8.62 22.85
C THR A 151 -3.27 7.47 22.11
N ALA A 152 -3.09 6.23 22.58
CA ALA A 152 -3.79 5.08 22.03
C ALA A 152 -5.31 5.10 22.27
N ASP A 153 -5.80 5.76 23.33
CA ASP A 153 -7.24 5.98 23.55
C ASP A 153 -7.80 7.01 22.56
N LEU A 154 -7.03 8.05 22.24
CA LEU A 154 -7.40 9.06 21.23
C LEU A 154 -7.47 8.49 19.82
N ASP A 155 -6.50 7.64 19.48
CA ASP A 155 -6.48 6.88 18.22
C ASP A 155 -7.74 6.02 18.07
N ALA A 156 -8.03 5.19 19.07
CA ALA A 156 -9.23 4.34 19.07
C ALA A 156 -10.53 5.16 19.02
N ALA A 157 -10.57 6.35 19.62
CA ALA A 157 -11.71 7.26 19.52
C ALA A 157 -11.90 7.81 18.10
N ALA A 158 -10.81 8.15 17.39
CA ALA A 158 -10.86 8.57 16.00
C ALA A 158 -11.39 7.45 15.08
N VAL A 159 -10.92 6.21 15.28
CA VAL A 159 -11.44 5.04 14.55
C VAL A 159 -12.92 4.79 14.86
N THR A 160 -13.33 4.91 16.13
CA THR A 160 -14.74 4.78 16.54
C THR A 160 -15.62 5.84 15.88
N ALA A 161 -15.16 7.09 15.81
CA ALA A 161 -15.87 8.17 15.15
C ALA A 161 -16.05 7.88 13.66
N CYS A 162 -14.98 7.48 12.96
CA CYS A 162 -15.07 7.10 11.54
C CYS A 162 -16.04 5.93 11.32
N ARG A 163 -15.92 4.85 12.12
CA ARG A 163 -16.83 3.70 12.05
C ARG A 163 -18.29 4.15 12.19
N ASN A 164 -18.60 4.92 13.23
CA ASN A 164 -19.97 5.34 13.51
C ASN A 164 -20.55 6.16 12.37
N ARG A 165 -19.76 7.07 11.78
CA ARG A 165 -20.16 7.84 10.61
C ARG A 165 -20.46 6.93 9.41
N LEU A 166 -19.52 6.05 9.04
CA LEU A 166 -19.68 5.17 7.87
C LEU A 166 -20.83 4.15 8.04
N VAL A 167 -21.06 3.65 9.26
CA VAL A 167 -22.22 2.79 9.57
C VAL A 167 -23.53 3.58 9.50
N ALA A 168 -23.56 4.82 9.98
CA ALA A 168 -24.74 5.69 9.87
C ALA A 168 -25.08 6.04 8.41
N GLU A 169 -24.07 6.12 7.54
CA GLU A 169 -24.22 6.24 6.08
C GLU A 169 -24.70 4.92 5.41
N GLY A 170 -24.81 3.83 6.18
CA GLY A 170 -25.38 2.55 5.74
C GLY A 170 -24.39 1.64 5.02
N PHE A 171 -23.07 1.85 5.19
CA PHE A 171 -22.05 1.07 4.49
C PHE A 171 -21.77 -0.26 5.19
N HIS A 172 -21.63 -1.32 4.39
CA HIS A 172 -21.35 -2.65 4.92
C HIS A 172 -19.83 -2.86 5.06
N LEU A 173 -19.26 -2.40 6.18
CA LEU A 173 -17.80 -2.35 6.40
C LEU A 173 -17.07 -3.68 6.16
N ALA A 174 -17.69 -4.83 6.46
CA ALA A 174 -17.09 -6.14 6.22
C ALA A 174 -16.86 -6.46 4.73
N SER A 175 -17.55 -5.77 3.82
CA SER A 175 -17.37 -5.90 2.38
C SER A 175 -16.13 -5.21 1.84
N TYR A 176 -15.43 -4.39 2.64
CA TYR A 176 -14.21 -3.72 2.22
C TYR A 176 -13.01 -4.61 2.59
N SER A 177 -12.91 -5.72 1.89
CA SER A 177 -11.91 -6.78 2.09
C SER A 177 -11.24 -7.15 0.78
N SER A 178 -10.11 -7.84 0.86
CA SER A 178 -9.32 -8.25 -0.31
C SER A 178 -10.04 -9.31 -1.14
N ARG A 179 -10.86 -10.18 -0.53
CA ARG A 179 -11.71 -11.14 -1.25
C ARG A 179 -12.67 -10.45 -2.21
N GLU A 180 -13.42 -9.48 -1.71
CA GLU A 180 -14.38 -8.74 -2.53
C GLU A 180 -13.67 -7.88 -3.58
N ASN A 181 -12.51 -7.33 -3.24
CA ASN A 181 -11.67 -6.56 -4.14
C ASN A 181 -11.14 -7.41 -5.30
N ALA A 182 -10.64 -8.62 -5.04
CA ALA A 182 -10.21 -9.55 -6.09
C ALA A 182 -11.37 -9.89 -7.05
N ALA A 183 -12.58 -10.04 -6.53
CA ALA A 183 -13.78 -10.27 -7.33
C ALA A 183 -14.18 -9.03 -8.17
N ASP A 184 -13.88 -7.82 -7.71
CA ASP A 184 -14.05 -6.58 -8.49
C ASP A 184 -13.10 -6.55 -9.69
N ILE A 185 -11.82 -6.85 -9.46
CA ILE A 185 -10.79 -6.89 -10.51
C ILE A 185 -11.13 -7.97 -11.55
N ALA A 186 -11.62 -9.13 -11.11
CA ALA A 186 -12.09 -10.19 -12.01
C ALA A 186 -13.36 -9.79 -12.79
N ALA A 187 -14.28 -9.05 -12.17
CA ALA A 187 -15.46 -8.50 -12.83
C ALA A 187 -15.06 -7.48 -13.90
N LEU A 188 -14.11 -6.58 -13.60
CA LEU A 188 -13.60 -5.60 -14.54
C LEU A 188 -13.07 -6.25 -15.81
N ARG A 189 -12.25 -7.31 -15.66
CA ARG A 189 -11.72 -8.07 -16.80
C ARG A 189 -12.83 -8.49 -17.77
N LYS A 190 -13.92 -9.05 -17.22
CA LYS A 190 -15.08 -9.50 -18.01
C LYS A 190 -15.81 -8.34 -18.67
N GLN A 191 -16.04 -7.25 -17.94
CA GLN A 191 -16.77 -6.08 -18.46
C GLN A 191 -16.00 -5.34 -19.56
N LEU A 192 -14.67 -5.33 -19.49
CA LEU A 192 -13.82 -4.75 -20.53
C LEU A 192 -13.52 -5.73 -21.69
N GLY A 193 -14.03 -6.97 -21.64
CA GLY A 193 -13.78 -7.98 -22.67
C GLY A 193 -12.32 -8.40 -22.78
N ILE A 194 -11.56 -8.35 -21.68
CA ILE A 194 -10.13 -8.66 -21.68
C ILE A 194 -9.92 -10.17 -21.59
N GLU A 195 -9.38 -10.77 -22.66
CA GLU A 195 -9.10 -12.21 -22.69
C GLU A 195 -7.83 -12.59 -21.93
N LYS A 196 -6.76 -11.81 -22.11
CA LYS A 196 -5.45 -11.99 -21.49
C LYS A 196 -4.96 -10.66 -20.91
N TRP A 197 -4.30 -10.74 -19.77
CA TRP A 197 -3.89 -9.59 -18.97
C TRP A 197 -2.72 -9.95 -18.08
N ASN A 198 -1.97 -8.93 -17.68
CA ASN A 198 -0.85 -9.04 -16.77
C ASN A 198 -1.18 -8.27 -15.49
N ILE A 199 -0.74 -8.76 -14.35
CA ILE A 199 -1.03 -8.13 -13.05
C ILE A 199 0.25 -7.54 -12.49
N TYR A 200 0.20 -6.30 -12.04
CA TYR A 200 1.27 -5.67 -11.28
C TYR A 200 0.73 -5.30 -9.90
N GLY A 201 1.25 -5.90 -8.84
CA GLY A 201 0.87 -5.58 -7.47
C GLY A 201 2.07 -5.11 -6.65
N VAL A 202 1.92 -3.98 -5.96
CA VAL A 202 2.96 -3.47 -5.05
C VAL A 202 2.47 -3.47 -3.60
N SER A 203 3.33 -3.87 -2.66
CA SER A 203 2.99 -3.85 -1.23
C SER A 203 1.73 -4.68 -0.95
N TYR A 204 0.72 -4.17 -0.24
CA TYR A 204 -0.60 -4.82 -0.15
C TYR A 204 -1.19 -5.24 -1.51
N GLY A 205 -0.96 -4.49 -2.59
CA GLY A 205 -1.39 -4.87 -3.94
C GLY A 205 -0.77 -6.20 -4.42
N SER A 206 0.40 -6.58 -3.89
CA SER A 206 1.02 -7.89 -4.13
C SER A 206 0.32 -9.03 -3.38
N ASP A 207 -0.25 -8.76 -2.20
CA ASP A 207 -1.14 -9.67 -1.49
C ASP A 207 -2.43 -9.84 -2.29
N LEU A 208 -3.08 -8.73 -2.68
CA LEU A 208 -4.28 -8.75 -3.52
C LEU A 208 -4.06 -9.50 -4.85
N ALA A 209 -2.90 -9.34 -5.49
CA ALA A 209 -2.53 -10.07 -6.71
C ALA A 209 -2.48 -11.59 -6.48
N GLN A 210 -1.91 -12.02 -5.34
CA GLN A 210 -1.93 -13.43 -4.93
C GLN A 210 -3.37 -13.92 -4.66
N GLN A 211 -4.19 -13.13 -3.96
CA GLN A 211 -5.59 -13.49 -3.71
C GLN A 211 -6.40 -13.62 -5.01
N LEU A 212 -6.18 -12.72 -5.97
CA LEU A 212 -6.74 -12.78 -7.32
C LEU A 212 -6.29 -14.05 -8.05
N LEU A 213 -5.00 -14.38 -7.98
CA LEU A 213 -4.47 -15.60 -8.59
C LEU A 213 -5.07 -16.88 -7.98
N ARG A 214 -5.39 -16.87 -6.68
CA ARG A 214 -6.02 -18.00 -5.99
C ARG A 214 -7.48 -18.21 -6.40
N THR A 215 -8.24 -17.12 -6.60
CA THR A 215 -9.71 -17.17 -6.73
C THR A 215 -10.24 -16.89 -8.14
N HIS A 216 -9.46 -16.17 -8.96
CA HIS A 216 -9.87 -15.64 -10.26
C HIS A 216 -8.72 -15.61 -11.28
N ARG A 217 -8.03 -16.75 -11.42
CA ARG A 217 -6.82 -16.88 -12.24
C ARG A 217 -7.01 -16.71 -13.75
N GLU A 218 -8.25 -16.68 -14.25
CA GLU A 218 -8.48 -16.83 -15.68
C GLU A 218 -7.92 -15.64 -16.47
N GLY A 219 -7.32 -15.95 -17.62
CA GLY A 219 -6.67 -14.97 -18.48
C GLY A 219 -5.34 -14.41 -17.97
N ILE A 220 -4.97 -14.59 -16.69
CA ILE A 220 -3.71 -14.02 -16.15
C ILE A 220 -2.54 -14.67 -16.89
N ARG A 221 -1.83 -13.86 -17.69
CA ARG A 221 -0.69 -14.27 -18.51
C ARG A 221 0.61 -14.23 -17.74
N SER A 222 0.81 -13.17 -16.95
CA SER A 222 1.97 -12.99 -16.08
C SER A 222 1.62 -12.12 -14.88
N MET A 223 2.43 -12.21 -13.83
CA MET A 223 2.26 -11.43 -12.60
C MET A 223 3.59 -10.82 -12.15
N VAL A 224 3.57 -9.57 -11.70
CA VAL A 224 4.70 -8.90 -11.06
C VAL A 224 4.30 -8.56 -9.63
N LEU A 225 5.08 -9.03 -8.67
CA LEU A 225 4.93 -8.77 -7.24
C LEU A 225 6.10 -7.89 -6.78
N ASP A 226 5.85 -6.62 -6.56
CA ASP A 226 6.85 -5.65 -6.09
C ASP A 226 6.70 -5.44 -4.60
N SER A 227 7.76 -5.66 -3.83
CA SER A 227 7.78 -5.42 -2.38
C SER A 227 6.70 -6.25 -1.68
N VAL A 228 6.94 -7.56 -1.66
CA VAL A 228 5.89 -8.57 -1.52
C VAL A 228 5.36 -8.72 -0.10
N VAL A 229 4.04 -8.85 0.02
CA VAL A 229 3.33 -9.27 1.23
C VAL A 229 2.77 -10.68 1.00
N PRO A 230 3.28 -11.71 1.68
CA PRO A 230 2.77 -13.08 1.52
C PRO A 230 1.38 -13.27 2.13
N THR A 231 0.52 -13.99 1.41
CA THR A 231 -0.79 -14.45 1.90
C THR A 231 -0.70 -15.54 2.99
N SER A 232 0.47 -16.18 3.13
CA SER A 232 0.67 -17.42 3.90
C SER A 232 0.89 -17.22 5.40
N PHE A 233 1.18 -16.00 5.86
CA PHE A 233 1.37 -15.69 7.28
C PHE A 233 0.59 -14.45 7.72
N ASN A 234 0.55 -14.20 9.03
CA ASN A 234 -0.07 -13.01 9.59
C ASN A 234 0.89 -11.81 9.56
N LEU A 235 0.61 -10.78 8.74
CA LEU A 235 1.46 -9.58 8.69
C LEU A 235 1.63 -8.93 10.06
N ILE A 236 0.56 -8.80 10.86
CA ILE A 236 0.61 -8.07 12.14
C ILE A 236 1.59 -8.71 13.12
N ASP A 237 1.68 -10.04 13.20
CA ASP A 237 2.64 -10.68 14.11
C ASP A 237 4.06 -10.80 13.53
N ARG A 238 4.24 -10.68 12.20
CA ARG A 238 5.58 -10.71 11.58
C ARG A 238 6.10 -9.35 11.14
N TRP A 239 5.33 -8.27 11.30
CA TRP A 239 5.61 -6.98 10.65
C TRP A 239 7.00 -6.46 10.97
N TRP A 240 7.42 -6.59 12.24
CA TRP A 240 8.74 -6.16 12.72
C TRP A 240 9.93 -6.81 12.03
N GLN A 241 9.74 -7.91 11.27
CA GLN A 241 10.79 -8.47 10.42
C GLN A 241 11.25 -7.49 9.34
N ALA A 242 10.36 -6.64 8.81
CA ALA A 242 10.69 -5.69 7.75
C ALA A 242 11.62 -4.55 8.24
N PRO A 243 11.28 -3.75 9.29
CA PRO A 243 12.20 -2.77 9.84
C PRO A 243 13.50 -3.39 10.31
N ALA A 244 13.45 -4.58 10.92
CA ALA A 244 14.65 -5.27 11.38
C ALA A 244 15.62 -5.56 10.23
N SER A 245 15.14 -6.19 9.15
CA SER A 245 15.99 -6.53 8.01
C SER A 245 16.44 -5.30 7.21
N GLY A 246 15.55 -4.32 7.01
CA GLY A 246 15.86 -3.11 6.26
C GLY A 246 16.90 -2.25 6.98
N LEU A 247 16.72 -2.02 8.29
CA LEU A 247 17.70 -1.31 9.11
C LEU A 247 19.04 -2.06 9.17
N ALA A 248 19.03 -3.38 9.33
CA ALA A 248 20.26 -4.18 9.31
C ALA A 248 21.01 -4.05 7.97
N ALA A 249 20.29 -4.04 6.84
CA ALA A 249 20.88 -3.85 5.53
C ALA A 249 21.48 -2.45 5.35
N ILE A 250 20.81 -1.40 5.84
CA ILE A 250 21.31 -0.01 5.82
C ILE A 250 22.57 0.12 6.69
N ILE A 251 22.56 -0.46 7.90
CA ILE A 251 23.73 -0.46 8.80
C ILE A 251 24.90 -1.21 8.15
N GLY A 252 24.65 -2.38 7.55
CA GLY A 252 25.68 -3.13 6.82
C GLY A 252 26.30 -2.30 5.69
N ALA A 253 25.46 -1.66 4.88
CA ALA A 253 25.91 -0.81 3.79
C ALA A 253 26.72 0.41 4.25
N CYS A 254 26.40 0.99 5.42
CA CYS A 254 27.20 2.04 6.04
C CYS A 254 28.55 1.50 6.52
N ASN A 255 28.57 0.34 7.18
CA ASN A 255 29.81 -0.28 7.67
C ASN A 255 30.78 -0.64 6.52
N ASP A 256 30.25 -0.99 5.35
CA ASP A 256 31.04 -1.28 4.15
C ASP A 256 31.66 -0.02 3.51
N GLN A 257 31.24 1.19 3.92
CA GLN A 257 31.78 2.46 3.46
C GLN A 257 32.71 3.06 4.52
N PRO A 258 34.05 3.15 4.30
CA PRO A 258 35.00 3.58 5.32
C PRO A 258 34.66 4.92 5.99
N GLY A 259 34.19 5.91 5.21
CA GLY A 259 33.77 7.21 5.75
C GLY A 259 32.54 7.12 6.64
N CYS A 260 31.54 6.31 6.27
CA CYS A 260 30.32 6.11 7.05
C CYS A 260 30.63 5.32 8.34
N ALA A 261 31.39 4.23 8.22
CA ALA A 261 31.83 3.42 9.37
C ALA A 261 32.63 4.25 10.40
N GLN A 262 33.50 5.13 9.92
CA GLN A 262 34.27 6.04 10.79
C GLN A 262 33.38 7.10 11.45
N ALA A 263 32.43 7.67 10.71
CA ALA A 263 31.55 8.72 11.20
C ALA A 263 30.48 8.20 12.17
N TYR A 264 30.01 6.97 11.97
CA TYR A 264 28.87 6.38 12.67
C TYR A 264 29.21 5.00 13.26
N PRO A 265 30.20 4.91 14.17
CA PRO A 265 30.63 3.62 14.73
C PRO A 265 29.53 3.00 15.60
N ASP A 266 29.34 1.67 15.50
CA ASP A 266 28.37 0.94 16.33
C ASP A 266 26.91 1.43 16.17
N LEU A 267 26.54 1.81 14.93
CA LEU A 267 25.23 2.38 14.59
C LEU A 267 24.04 1.54 15.09
N ALA A 268 24.14 0.21 15.11
CA ALA A 268 23.10 -0.68 15.62
C ALA A 268 22.81 -0.43 17.12
N THR A 269 23.85 -0.39 17.94
CA THR A 269 23.73 -0.14 19.38
C THR A 269 23.28 1.30 19.63
N VAL A 270 23.78 2.27 18.86
CA VAL A 270 23.36 3.68 18.95
C VAL A 270 21.87 3.82 18.67
N PHE A 271 21.35 3.15 17.63
CA PHE A 271 19.92 3.14 17.32
C PHE A 271 19.07 2.62 18.49
N VAL A 272 19.42 1.45 19.05
CA VAL A 272 18.69 0.87 20.18
C VAL A 272 18.73 1.79 21.40
N ASN A 273 19.88 2.42 21.67
CA ASN A 273 20.04 3.37 22.76
C ASN A 273 19.23 4.65 22.56
N VAL A 274 19.18 5.18 21.33
CA VAL A 274 18.36 6.34 20.96
C VAL A 274 16.89 6.04 21.22
N VAL A 275 16.37 4.94 20.65
CA VAL A 275 14.97 4.53 20.84
C VAL A 275 14.67 4.38 22.33
N SER A 276 15.48 3.60 23.04
CA SER A 276 15.29 3.37 24.49
C SER A 276 15.34 4.65 25.33
N THR A 277 16.18 5.61 24.95
CA THR A 277 16.30 6.90 25.65
C THR A 277 15.07 7.76 25.40
N LEU A 278 14.61 7.84 24.15
CA LEU A 278 13.44 8.62 23.76
C LEU A 278 12.14 8.01 24.28
N SER A 279 12.03 6.68 24.44
CA SER A 279 10.86 6.06 25.11
C SER A 279 10.75 6.44 26.58
N ARG A 280 11.87 6.74 27.26
CA ARG A 280 11.87 7.20 28.66
C ARG A 280 11.76 8.72 28.80
N LYS A 281 12.34 9.45 27.85
CA LYS A 281 12.40 10.91 27.86
C LYS A 281 12.25 11.43 26.42
N PRO A 282 11.00 11.58 25.94
CA PRO A 282 10.74 12.12 24.63
C PRO A 282 11.34 13.53 24.46
N LEU A 283 11.79 13.83 23.25
CA LEU A 283 12.37 15.11 22.89
C LEU A 283 11.34 15.99 22.19
N LYS A 284 11.05 17.16 22.76
CA LYS A 284 10.20 18.18 22.12
C LYS A 284 11.04 19.09 21.24
N VAL A 285 10.68 19.19 19.96
CA VAL A 285 11.38 20.01 18.96
C VAL A 285 10.37 20.82 18.15
N SER A 286 10.56 22.12 18.07
CA SER A 286 9.80 22.97 17.15
C SER A 286 10.45 22.93 15.76
N THR A 287 9.64 22.73 14.73
CA THR A 287 10.03 22.68 13.32
C THR A 287 8.96 23.35 12.46
N SER A 288 9.08 23.28 11.14
CA SER A 288 8.01 23.60 10.20
C SER A 288 7.43 22.33 9.59
N ASP A 289 6.14 22.36 9.25
CA ASP A 289 5.48 21.35 8.43
C ASP A 289 5.80 21.55 6.93
N ALA A 290 5.15 20.76 6.06
CA ALA A 290 5.33 20.84 4.61
C ALA A 290 4.94 22.20 3.99
N ASN A 291 4.08 22.97 4.65
CA ASN A 291 3.66 24.31 4.22
C ASN A 291 4.57 25.42 4.76
N GLY A 292 5.52 25.06 5.64
CA GLY A 292 6.38 26.01 6.32
C GLY A 292 5.81 26.50 7.66
N ASP A 293 4.62 26.06 8.05
CA ASP A 293 3.95 26.50 9.26
C ASP A 293 4.63 25.91 10.51
N PRO A 294 4.79 26.68 11.60
CA PRO A 294 5.41 26.17 12.82
C PRO A 294 4.61 25.02 13.44
N VAL A 295 5.29 23.90 13.69
CA VAL A 295 4.72 22.73 14.36
C VAL A 295 5.63 22.23 15.47
N GLN A 296 5.02 21.79 16.57
CA GLN A 296 5.73 21.15 17.68
C GLN A 296 5.69 19.64 17.47
N VAL A 297 6.86 19.00 17.49
CA VAL A 297 6.99 17.54 17.40
C VAL A 297 7.54 17.00 18.73
N THR A 298 6.88 15.98 19.26
CA THR A 298 7.36 15.14 20.36
C THR A 298 7.95 13.87 19.76
N ILE A 299 9.28 13.77 19.78
CA ILE A 299 10.03 12.59 19.32
C ILE A 299 10.17 11.62 20.49
N ASP A 300 9.32 10.60 20.54
CA ASP A 300 9.43 9.45 21.44
C ASP A 300 10.23 8.31 20.77
N GLY A 301 10.41 7.19 21.47
CA GLY A 301 11.18 6.07 20.94
C GLY A 301 10.49 5.41 19.76
N PHE A 302 9.16 5.35 19.78
CA PHE A 302 8.38 4.78 18.69
C PHE A 302 8.55 5.57 17.39
N LYS A 303 8.40 6.90 17.39
CA LYS A 303 8.38 7.73 16.16
C LYS A 303 9.67 7.70 15.34
N VAL A 304 10.80 7.24 15.91
CA VAL A 304 12.03 7.01 15.14
C VAL A 304 11.86 5.87 14.13
N VAL A 305 11.04 4.86 14.43
CA VAL A 305 10.84 3.68 13.59
C VAL A 305 10.09 3.99 12.29
N PRO A 306 8.87 4.56 12.29
CA PRO A 306 8.18 4.91 11.04
C PRO A 306 8.94 5.97 10.24
N LEU A 307 9.75 6.83 10.89
CA LEU A 307 10.66 7.74 10.18
C LEU A 307 11.73 6.97 9.39
N VAL A 308 12.38 5.96 10.00
CA VAL A 308 13.34 5.09 9.30
C VAL A 308 12.66 4.35 8.15
N LEU A 309 11.44 3.83 8.34
CA LEU A 309 10.68 3.20 7.25
C LEU A 309 10.47 4.18 6.08
N SER A 310 9.94 5.37 6.37
CA SER A 310 9.69 6.42 5.37
C SER A 310 10.97 6.76 4.60
N TRP A 311 12.06 7.05 5.30
CA TRP A 311 13.33 7.41 4.68
C TRP A 311 13.99 6.25 3.92
N SER A 312 13.80 5.01 4.36
CA SER A 312 14.33 3.84 3.66
C SER A 312 13.72 3.67 2.26
N ALA A 313 12.47 4.12 2.08
CA ALA A 313 11.74 4.07 0.81
C ALA A 313 12.06 5.26 -0.11
N ASP A 314 12.67 6.33 0.41
CA ASP A 314 13.03 7.54 -0.32
C ASP A 314 14.53 7.55 -0.67
N PRO A 315 14.90 7.39 -1.96
CA PRO A 315 16.29 7.44 -2.41
C PRO A 315 17.04 8.72 -2.02
N ALA A 316 16.33 9.84 -1.80
CA ALA A 316 16.93 11.12 -1.42
C ALA A 316 17.19 11.23 0.09
N LYS A 317 16.55 10.39 0.93
CA LYS A 317 16.63 10.48 2.40
C LYS A 317 17.33 9.27 3.04
N VAL A 318 17.36 8.12 2.37
CA VAL A 318 17.93 6.88 2.92
C VAL A 318 19.40 7.04 3.37
N THR A 319 20.17 7.87 2.68
CA THR A 319 21.58 8.15 2.97
C THR A 319 21.79 8.96 4.25
N ASP A 320 20.74 9.61 4.76
CA ASP A 320 20.77 10.42 5.98
C ASP A 320 20.37 9.64 7.24
N ILE A 321 19.93 8.38 7.12
CA ILE A 321 19.49 7.57 8.28
C ILE A 321 20.60 7.47 9.36
N PRO A 322 21.86 7.11 9.03
CA PRO A 322 22.94 7.09 10.03
C PRO A 322 23.16 8.45 10.72
N ARG A 323 23.14 9.53 9.93
CA ARG A 323 23.31 10.92 10.41
C ARG A 323 22.20 11.32 11.38
N MET A 324 20.95 10.99 11.05
CA MET A 324 19.78 11.26 11.86
C MET A 324 19.81 10.51 13.20
N ILE A 325 20.15 9.22 13.18
CA ILE A 325 20.28 8.41 14.40
C ILE A 325 21.37 9.00 15.32
N PHE A 326 22.53 9.36 14.78
CA PHE A 326 23.61 9.97 15.57
C PHE A 326 23.29 11.38 16.07
N ALA A 327 22.55 12.18 15.31
CA ALA A 327 22.06 13.47 15.77
C ALA A 327 21.13 13.30 16.98
N LEU A 328 20.18 12.36 16.92
CA LEU A 328 19.31 12.04 18.05
C LEU A 328 20.10 11.54 19.27
N ALA A 329 21.17 10.77 19.08
CA ALA A 329 22.05 10.32 20.16
C ALA A 329 22.74 11.49 20.89
N ARG A 330 22.97 12.63 20.21
CA ARG A 330 23.48 13.88 20.80
C ARG A 330 22.39 14.80 21.34
N GLY A 331 21.12 14.41 21.24
CA GLY A 331 19.97 15.24 21.60
C GLY A 331 19.58 16.27 20.54
N GLU A 332 20.12 16.17 19.32
CA GLU A 332 19.82 17.05 18.20
C GLU A 332 18.63 16.53 17.38
N GLY A 333 17.42 16.95 17.74
CA GLY A 333 16.19 16.42 17.13
C GLY A 333 15.68 17.11 15.87
N ARG A 334 16.29 18.22 15.42
CA ARG A 334 15.74 19.06 14.32
C ARG A 334 15.51 18.27 13.02
N LEU A 335 16.47 17.44 12.64
CA LEU A 335 16.39 16.64 11.41
C LEU A 335 15.28 15.59 11.47
N ALA A 336 15.18 14.88 12.60
CA ALA A 336 14.14 13.89 12.82
C ALA A 336 12.75 14.54 12.94
N ALA A 337 12.64 15.69 13.63
CA ALA A 337 11.38 16.43 13.77
C ALA A 337 10.85 16.89 12.41
N ALA A 338 11.69 17.46 11.55
CA ALA A 338 11.30 17.85 10.20
C ALA A 338 10.83 16.63 9.39
N GLY A 339 11.58 15.52 9.44
CA GLY A 339 11.19 14.29 8.76
C GLY A 339 9.87 13.69 9.28
N ILE A 340 9.61 13.76 10.59
CA ILE A 340 8.34 13.30 11.20
C ILE A 340 7.19 14.21 10.77
N ALA A 341 7.39 15.53 10.77
CA ALA A 341 6.38 16.49 10.32
C ALA A 341 6.01 16.30 8.83
N GLU A 342 6.97 15.90 8.00
CA GLU A 342 6.74 15.55 6.58
C GLU A 342 5.85 14.29 6.39
N THR A 343 5.65 13.46 7.43
CA THR A 343 4.88 12.20 7.31
C THR A 343 3.37 12.36 7.41
N VAL A 344 2.88 13.49 7.93
CA VAL A 344 1.43 13.75 8.04
C VAL A 344 0.92 14.47 6.79
N PRO A 345 -0.29 14.13 6.30
CA PRO A 345 -0.84 14.79 5.13
C PRO A 345 -1.18 16.25 5.43
N PRO A 346 -0.90 17.18 4.50
CA PRO A 346 -1.36 18.56 4.62
C PRO A 346 -2.91 18.63 4.55
N PRO A 347 -3.54 19.74 4.99
CA PRO A 347 -4.99 19.86 5.12
C PRO A 347 -5.80 19.45 3.87
N GLU A 348 -5.35 19.85 2.68
CA GLU A 348 -5.97 19.54 1.40
C GLU A 348 -5.88 18.06 0.99
N GLN A 349 -5.05 17.28 1.69
CA GLN A 349 -4.84 15.85 1.46
C GLN A 349 -5.44 14.98 2.58
N ARG A 350 -6.15 15.57 3.54
CA ARG A 350 -6.90 14.81 4.55
C ARG A 350 -8.06 14.08 3.89
N GLY A 351 -8.28 12.84 4.33
CA GLY A 351 -9.34 11.97 3.87
C GLY A 351 -9.08 11.33 2.52
N LEU A 352 -7.87 11.42 1.93
CA LEU A 352 -7.63 10.83 0.61
C LEU A 352 -7.55 9.30 0.64
N LEU A 353 -7.01 8.72 1.71
CA LEU A 353 -6.85 7.27 1.82
C LEU A 353 -8.20 6.60 2.11
N GLY A 354 -8.43 5.45 1.49
CA GLY A 354 -9.56 4.56 1.79
C GLY A 354 -9.35 3.81 3.10
N ALA A 355 -9.35 4.52 4.22
CA ALA A 355 -9.12 3.97 5.55
C ALA A 355 -10.12 2.85 5.92
N GLY A 356 -11.36 2.91 5.44
CA GLY A 356 -12.32 1.83 5.65
C GLY A 356 -11.92 0.52 4.95
N LEU A 357 -11.23 0.58 3.80
CA LEU A 357 -10.61 -0.60 3.18
C LEU A 357 -9.39 -1.07 3.98
N ALA A 358 -8.54 -0.15 4.43
CA ALA A 358 -7.39 -0.48 5.28
C ALA A 358 -7.82 -1.24 6.54
N LEU A 359 -8.75 -0.67 7.32
CA LEU A 359 -9.27 -1.29 8.53
C LEU A 359 -10.09 -2.55 8.23
N GLY A 360 -10.86 -2.57 7.15
CA GLY A 360 -11.60 -3.75 6.70
C GLY A 360 -10.68 -4.95 6.42
N THR A 361 -9.58 -4.74 5.71
CA THR A 361 -8.57 -5.77 5.43
C THR A 361 -7.74 -6.10 6.67
N TYR A 362 -7.08 -5.13 7.31
CA TYR A 362 -6.19 -5.41 8.44
C TYR A 362 -6.92 -6.11 9.59
N CYS A 363 -8.12 -5.67 9.93
CA CYS A 363 -8.85 -6.24 11.06
C CYS A 363 -9.35 -7.65 10.76
N GLN A 364 -10.00 -7.86 9.62
CA GLN A 364 -10.58 -9.17 9.29
C GLN A 364 -9.51 -10.19 8.94
N GLU A 365 -8.52 -9.79 8.15
CA GLU A 365 -7.60 -10.73 7.50
C GLU A 365 -6.32 -10.94 8.32
N MET A 366 -6.00 -10.05 9.26
CA MET A 366 -4.72 -10.05 9.97
C MET A 366 -4.88 -9.92 11.50
N ALA A 367 -5.27 -8.76 12.02
CA ALA A 367 -5.26 -8.49 13.46
C ALA A 367 -6.11 -9.49 14.26
N ASN A 368 -7.33 -9.83 13.79
CA ASN A 368 -8.22 -10.79 14.43
C ASN A 368 -7.77 -12.27 14.31
N TRP A 369 -6.65 -12.51 13.63
CA TRP A 369 -6.01 -13.83 13.50
C TRP A 369 -4.79 -14.00 14.39
N THR A 370 -4.46 -13.02 15.22
CA THR A 370 -3.34 -13.09 16.17
C THR A 370 -3.71 -12.34 17.46
N THR A 371 -2.76 -12.25 18.39
CA THR A 371 -2.94 -11.54 19.66
C THR A 371 -1.82 -10.52 19.86
N PRO A 372 -2.04 -9.46 20.67
CA PRO A 372 -0.99 -8.51 21.03
C PRO A 372 0.26 -9.19 21.61
N GLU A 373 0.08 -10.23 22.42
CA GLU A 373 1.17 -10.97 23.07
C GLU A 373 1.97 -11.79 22.06
N GLN A 374 1.30 -12.43 21.10
CA GLN A 374 1.97 -13.16 20.03
C GLN A 374 2.75 -12.21 19.11
N ALA A 375 2.15 -11.07 18.74
CA ALA A 375 2.82 -10.05 17.94
C ALA A 375 4.05 -9.48 18.66
N LEU A 376 3.93 -9.15 19.94
CA LEU A 376 5.07 -8.69 20.76
C LEU A 376 6.17 -9.76 20.87
N SER A 377 5.81 -11.03 21.09
CA SER A 377 6.80 -12.11 21.17
C SER A 377 7.60 -12.24 19.88
N ARG A 378 6.95 -12.12 18.71
CA ARG A 378 7.62 -12.17 17.41
C ARG A 378 8.45 -10.91 17.16
N ALA A 379 7.96 -9.74 17.57
CA ALA A 379 8.66 -8.48 17.47
C ALA A 379 10.00 -8.49 18.24
N ARG A 380 9.98 -9.01 19.48
CA ARG A 380 11.21 -9.19 20.30
C ARG A 380 12.25 -10.08 19.63
N THR A 381 11.81 -11.12 18.91
CA THR A 381 12.71 -11.99 18.13
C THR A 381 13.26 -11.28 16.90
N ALA A 382 12.44 -10.47 16.23
CA ALA A 382 12.83 -9.78 14.99
C ALA A 382 13.86 -8.68 15.24
N ILE A 383 13.65 -7.85 16.27
CA ILE A 383 14.54 -6.73 16.60
C ILE A 383 14.81 -6.67 18.12
N PRO A 384 15.73 -7.51 18.63
CA PRO A 384 16.02 -7.54 20.06
C PRO A 384 16.61 -6.21 20.54
N GLY A 385 16.29 -5.85 21.78
CA GLY A 385 16.82 -4.65 22.46
C GLY A 385 15.91 -3.43 22.42
N LEU A 386 14.91 -3.37 21.53
CA LEU A 386 13.91 -2.31 21.59
C LEU A 386 12.93 -2.50 22.77
N PRO A 387 12.43 -1.42 23.39
CA PRO A 387 11.47 -1.52 24.48
C PRO A 387 10.13 -2.13 24.04
N ASP A 388 9.46 -2.85 24.93
CA ASP A 388 8.12 -3.41 24.68
C ASP A 388 7.08 -2.33 24.35
N SER A 389 7.23 -1.12 24.91
CA SER A 389 6.34 0.02 24.63
C SER A 389 6.36 0.42 23.17
N VAL A 390 7.52 0.31 22.51
CA VAL A 390 7.68 0.48 21.06
C VAL A 390 7.18 -0.73 20.29
N LEU A 391 7.60 -1.94 20.69
CA LEU A 391 7.31 -3.19 19.95
C LEU A 391 5.83 -3.61 19.95
N ARG A 392 5.02 -3.08 20.88
CA ARG A 392 3.57 -3.29 20.91
C ARG A 392 2.81 -2.51 19.84
N ILE A 393 3.44 -1.50 19.25
CA ILE A 393 2.88 -0.67 18.20
C ILE A 393 3.34 -1.25 16.87
N THR A 394 2.46 -1.26 15.86
CA THR A 394 2.87 -1.68 14.51
C THR A 394 3.92 -0.70 13.96
N PRO A 395 4.91 -1.15 13.15
CA PRO A 395 5.98 -0.28 12.66
C PRO A 395 5.52 0.96 11.89
N THR A 396 4.30 0.95 11.34
CA THR A 396 3.71 2.06 10.57
C THR A 396 2.96 3.09 11.42
N GLY A 397 2.91 2.93 12.75
CA GLY A 397 2.27 3.90 13.64
C GLY A 397 0.81 3.62 13.94
N SER A 398 0.38 2.37 13.82
CA SER A 398 -1.00 1.98 14.13
C SER A 398 -1.08 1.19 15.44
N GLY A 399 -2.03 1.58 16.29
CA GLY A 399 -2.46 0.86 17.48
C GLY A 399 -3.37 -0.31 17.12
N ILE A 400 -2.98 -1.13 16.13
CA ILE A 400 -3.87 -1.94 15.30
C ILE A 400 -4.89 -2.80 16.06
N PHE A 401 -4.53 -3.37 17.21
CA PHE A 401 -5.47 -4.19 17.99
C PHE A 401 -6.59 -3.36 18.62
N ARG A 402 -6.28 -2.14 19.08
CA ARG A 402 -7.28 -1.20 19.61
C ARG A 402 -8.10 -0.58 18.48
N GLU A 403 -7.45 -0.20 17.38
CA GLU A 403 -8.13 0.25 16.16
C GLU A 403 -9.12 -0.82 15.68
N CYS A 404 -8.72 -2.09 15.61
CA CYS A 404 -9.60 -3.17 15.17
C CYS A 404 -10.71 -3.53 16.16
N ALA A 405 -10.47 -3.38 17.46
CA ALA A 405 -11.52 -3.48 18.46
C ALA A 405 -12.56 -2.36 18.29
N ALA A 406 -12.11 -1.12 18.05
CA ALA A 406 -12.97 0.03 17.74
C ALA A 406 -13.69 -0.13 16.39
N TRP A 407 -13.00 -0.66 15.39
CA TRP A 407 -13.54 -0.94 14.06
C TRP A 407 -14.52 -2.10 14.05
N GLY A 408 -14.52 -2.99 15.05
CA GLY A 408 -15.63 -3.89 15.37
C GLY A 408 -16.03 -4.86 14.25
N LEU A 409 -15.04 -5.45 13.57
CA LEU A 409 -15.25 -6.56 12.62
C LEU A 409 -14.75 -7.88 13.20
N GLY A 410 -15.32 -9.00 12.72
CA GLY A 410 -14.82 -10.34 13.02
C GLY A 410 -13.58 -10.70 12.20
N ARG A 411 -13.13 -11.96 12.27
CA ARG A 411 -12.08 -12.48 11.38
C ARG A 411 -12.68 -12.98 10.06
N SER A 412 -11.89 -12.92 8.99
CA SER A 412 -12.23 -13.48 7.67
C SER A 412 -12.25 -15.02 7.65
N ASP A 413 -12.52 -15.63 6.50
CA ASP A 413 -12.44 -17.09 6.35
C ASP A 413 -10.97 -17.56 6.29
N THR A 414 -10.68 -18.73 6.88
CA THR A 414 -9.38 -19.41 6.75
C THR A 414 -8.89 -19.56 5.31
N ALA A 415 -9.78 -19.74 4.34
CA ALA A 415 -9.46 -19.90 2.93
C ALA A 415 -8.74 -18.68 2.34
N GLU A 416 -8.97 -17.49 2.90
CA GLU A 416 -8.36 -16.24 2.45
C GLU A 416 -6.86 -16.14 2.83
N ARG A 417 -6.40 -17.01 3.73
CA ARG A 417 -5.02 -17.04 4.25
C ARG A 417 -4.19 -18.22 3.73
N LEU A 418 -4.72 -18.97 2.77
CA LEU A 418 -4.02 -20.11 2.19
C LEU A 418 -2.94 -19.65 1.22
N SER A 419 -1.77 -20.27 1.28
CA SER A 419 -0.70 -20.08 0.30
C SER A 419 -1.21 -20.33 -1.12
N VAL A 420 -0.71 -19.54 -2.06
CA VAL A 420 -1.08 -19.65 -3.47
C VAL A 420 -0.16 -20.65 -4.16
N SER A 421 -0.74 -21.58 -4.92
CA SER A 421 -0.01 -22.45 -5.84
C SER A 421 -0.39 -22.13 -7.29
N SER A 422 0.60 -21.85 -8.13
CA SER A 422 0.35 -21.48 -9.54
C SER A 422 1.54 -21.72 -10.45
N GLY A 423 1.24 -22.07 -11.71
CA GLY A 423 2.18 -22.09 -12.82
C GLY A 423 2.20 -20.81 -13.66
N VAL A 424 1.44 -19.77 -13.26
CA VAL A 424 1.52 -18.46 -13.92
C VAL A 424 2.93 -17.89 -13.71
N PRO A 425 3.65 -17.54 -14.79
CA PRO A 425 4.94 -16.89 -14.67
C PRO A 425 4.86 -15.66 -13.77
N THR A 426 5.74 -15.61 -12.77
CA THR A 426 5.71 -14.52 -11.77
C THR A 426 7.09 -13.91 -11.57
N LEU A 427 7.20 -12.60 -11.71
CA LEU A 427 8.40 -11.84 -11.34
C LEU A 427 8.21 -11.26 -9.94
N ILE A 428 9.18 -11.47 -9.06
CA ILE A 428 9.19 -10.92 -7.71
C ILE A 428 10.33 -9.91 -7.61
N LEU A 429 9.99 -8.66 -7.29
CA LEU A 429 10.94 -7.57 -7.07
C LEU A 429 11.08 -7.31 -5.58
N SER A 430 12.30 -7.20 -5.09
CA SER A 430 12.58 -6.91 -3.68
C SER A 430 13.74 -5.93 -3.55
N GLY A 431 13.50 -4.78 -2.94
CA GLY A 431 14.54 -3.82 -2.59
C GLY A 431 15.28 -4.27 -1.34
N THR A 432 16.62 -4.20 -1.31
CA THR A 432 17.38 -4.65 -0.13
C THR A 432 17.23 -3.74 1.09
N PHE A 433 16.83 -2.48 0.90
CA PHE A 433 16.57 -1.51 1.98
C PHE A 433 15.08 -1.42 2.34
N ASP A 434 14.23 -2.26 1.74
CA ASP A 434 12.80 -2.26 2.07
C ASP A 434 12.58 -2.60 3.55
N SER A 435 12.10 -1.59 4.29
CA SER A 435 11.78 -1.69 5.71
C SER A 435 10.28 -1.81 5.98
N SER A 436 9.45 -1.83 4.92
CA SER A 436 7.99 -1.99 4.99
C SER A 436 7.57 -3.42 4.69
N THR A 437 8.21 -4.06 3.71
CA THR A 437 8.04 -5.48 3.40
C THR A 437 9.39 -6.19 3.37
N ALA A 438 9.54 -7.19 4.22
CA ALA A 438 10.87 -7.75 4.48
C ALA A 438 11.41 -8.51 3.25
N PRO A 439 12.65 -8.26 2.78
CA PRO A 439 13.20 -8.90 1.59
C PRO A 439 13.26 -10.43 1.63
N GLN A 440 13.24 -11.02 2.83
CA GLN A 440 13.16 -12.46 3.05
C GLN A 440 11.77 -13.05 2.78
N TRP A 441 10.70 -12.25 2.82
CA TRP A 441 9.33 -12.72 2.60
C TRP A 441 9.09 -13.25 1.19
N ALA A 442 9.92 -12.87 0.21
CA ALA A 442 9.89 -13.48 -1.11
C ALA A 442 10.06 -15.02 -1.06
N HIS A 443 10.83 -15.55 -0.11
CA HIS A 443 11.03 -17.00 0.04
C HIS A 443 9.81 -17.74 0.60
N GLU A 444 8.84 -17.02 1.16
CA GLU A 444 7.60 -17.61 1.69
C GLU A 444 6.60 -17.94 0.57
N ILE A 445 6.75 -17.31 -0.61
CA ILE A 445 5.82 -17.48 -1.73
C ILE A 445 6.43 -18.26 -2.90
N THR A 446 7.75 -18.26 -3.06
CA THR A 446 8.42 -18.96 -4.18
C THR A 446 8.12 -20.46 -4.25
N PRO A 447 7.95 -21.22 -3.14
CA PRO A 447 7.60 -22.64 -3.22
C PRO A 447 6.23 -22.90 -3.87
N GLY A 448 5.29 -21.97 -3.73
CA GLY A 448 3.97 -22.06 -4.35
C GLY A 448 3.94 -21.59 -5.81
N LEU A 449 4.88 -20.75 -6.21
CA LEU A 449 4.94 -20.13 -7.54
C LEU A 449 6.03 -20.81 -8.38
N GLY A 450 5.70 -21.95 -8.99
CA GLY A 450 6.67 -22.84 -9.64
C GLY A 450 7.41 -22.23 -10.84
N ASN A 451 6.85 -21.19 -11.46
CA ASN A 451 7.46 -20.43 -12.56
C ASN A 451 7.85 -19.01 -12.11
N SER A 452 8.30 -18.86 -10.87
CA SER A 452 8.70 -17.56 -10.33
C SER A 452 10.17 -17.25 -10.55
N GLN A 453 10.47 -15.96 -10.74
CA GLN A 453 11.82 -15.43 -10.80
C GLN A 453 11.94 -14.29 -9.77
N LEU A 454 12.87 -14.46 -8.81
CA LEU A 454 13.18 -13.44 -7.81
C LEU A 454 14.37 -12.58 -8.25
N VAL A 455 14.21 -11.25 -8.16
CA VAL A 455 15.27 -10.27 -8.36
C VAL A 455 15.35 -9.35 -7.14
N ARG A 456 16.55 -9.24 -6.56
CA ARG A 456 16.85 -8.33 -5.45
C ARG A 456 17.61 -7.12 -5.96
N PHE A 457 17.21 -5.93 -5.55
CA PHE A 457 17.75 -4.65 -6.02
C PHE A 457 18.54 -3.97 -4.89
N PRO A 458 19.90 -3.95 -4.98
CA PRO A 458 20.75 -3.34 -3.96
C PRO A 458 20.44 -1.86 -3.77
N GLY A 459 20.36 -1.43 -2.50
CA GLY A 459 20.18 -0.03 -2.11
C GLY A 459 18.78 0.55 -2.39
N VAL A 460 17.86 -0.24 -2.94
CA VAL A 460 16.49 0.20 -3.24
C VAL A 460 15.57 -0.11 -2.06
N GLY A 461 14.72 0.85 -1.70
CA GLY A 461 13.69 0.70 -0.67
C GLY A 461 12.39 0.09 -1.16
N HIS A 462 11.29 0.41 -0.47
CA HIS A 462 9.94 -0.07 -0.78
C HIS A 462 9.42 0.46 -2.13
N GLY A 463 8.81 -0.42 -2.94
CA GLY A 463 8.33 -0.11 -4.29
C GLY A 463 9.48 0.09 -5.28
N VAL A 464 9.99 -1.01 -5.82
CA VAL A 464 11.23 -1.04 -6.62
C VAL A 464 11.07 -0.35 -7.97
N LEU A 465 9.96 -0.56 -8.70
CA LEU A 465 9.82 -0.14 -10.11
C LEU A 465 10.09 1.36 -10.29
N SER A 466 9.50 2.19 -9.43
CA SER A 466 9.61 3.64 -9.54
C SER A 466 10.97 4.19 -9.10
N ASN A 467 11.84 3.36 -8.53
CA ASN A 467 13.12 3.76 -7.93
C ASN A 467 14.34 3.14 -8.63
N SER A 468 14.16 2.34 -9.69
CA SER A 468 15.27 1.65 -10.36
C SER A 468 15.05 1.47 -11.86
N ALA A 469 15.87 2.13 -12.68
CA ALA A 469 15.87 1.96 -14.14
C ALA A 469 16.16 0.50 -14.57
N CYS A 470 16.95 -0.22 -13.78
CA CYS A 470 17.18 -1.66 -13.98
C CYS A 470 15.89 -2.45 -13.77
N ALA A 471 15.11 -2.14 -12.73
CA ALA A 471 13.83 -2.79 -12.49
C ALA A 471 12.82 -2.50 -13.61
N GLN A 472 12.76 -1.26 -14.10
CA GLN A 472 11.89 -0.86 -15.22
C GLN A 472 12.20 -1.66 -16.49
N SER A 473 13.48 -1.82 -16.80
CA SER A 473 13.93 -2.63 -17.93
C SER A 473 13.58 -4.10 -17.76
N ILE A 474 13.82 -4.65 -16.56
CA ILE A 474 13.52 -6.05 -16.23
C ILE A 474 12.01 -6.33 -16.30
N VAL A 475 11.17 -5.45 -15.75
CA VAL A 475 9.70 -5.60 -15.77
C VAL A 475 9.18 -5.56 -17.20
N THR A 476 9.67 -4.62 -18.02
CA THR A 476 9.30 -4.53 -19.43
C THR A 476 9.65 -5.82 -20.17
N ALA A 477 10.88 -6.33 -20.00
CA ALA A 477 11.33 -7.56 -20.63
C ALA A 477 10.55 -8.80 -20.15
N PHE A 478 10.24 -8.88 -18.85
CA PHE A 478 9.45 -9.97 -18.28
C PHE A 478 8.04 -10.00 -18.84
N VAL A 479 7.35 -8.85 -18.85
CA VAL A 479 5.98 -8.80 -19.36
C VAL A 479 5.97 -9.02 -20.88
N ASP A 480 7.03 -8.65 -21.60
CA ASP A 480 7.21 -8.98 -23.01
C ASP A 480 7.22 -10.50 -23.25
N ASP A 481 8.12 -11.24 -22.59
CA ASP A 481 8.26 -12.69 -22.66
C ASP A 481 8.46 -13.31 -21.26
N PRO A 482 7.36 -13.66 -20.57
CA PRO A 482 7.42 -14.12 -19.18
C PRO A 482 7.93 -15.56 -19.05
N SER A 483 8.12 -16.27 -20.17
CA SER A 483 8.67 -17.63 -20.18
C SER A 483 10.20 -17.65 -20.13
N ARG A 484 10.82 -16.49 -20.40
CA ARG A 484 12.27 -16.36 -20.50
C ARG A 484 12.90 -16.00 -19.16
N ASP A 485 14.10 -16.51 -18.93
CA ASP A 485 14.93 -16.08 -17.81
C ASP A 485 15.32 -14.61 -17.95
N ILE A 486 15.18 -13.87 -16.84
CA ILE A 486 15.51 -12.45 -16.78
C ILE A 486 17.02 -12.23 -16.81
N ASP A 487 17.45 -11.29 -17.66
CA ASP A 487 18.80 -10.76 -17.60
C ASP A 487 18.98 -9.86 -16.36
N LYS A 488 19.80 -10.32 -15.42
CA LYS A 488 20.11 -9.61 -14.17
C LYS A 488 21.40 -8.78 -14.25
N SER A 489 22.01 -8.65 -15.42
CA SER A 489 23.30 -7.97 -15.60
C SER A 489 23.29 -6.50 -15.17
N CYS A 490 22.15 -5.80 -15.30
CA CYS A 490 22.03 -4.43 -14.80
C CYS A 490 22.06 -4.36 -13.26
N VAL A 491 21.60 -5.40 -12.56
CA VAL A 491 21.62 -5.45 -11.09
C VAL A 491 23.06 -5.49 -10.58
N TRP A 492 23.95 -6.22 -11.27
CA TRP A 492 25.36 -6.33 -10.89
C TRP A 492 26.14 -5.02 -11.06
N LYS A 493 25.58 -4.07 -11.83
CA LYS A 493 26.14 -2.73 -12.04
C LYS A 493 25.55 -1.70 -11.09
N MET A 494 24.51 -2.05 -10.33
CA MET A 494 23.95 -1.16 -9.32
C MET A 494 24.97 -0.98 -8.20
N THR A 495 25.04 0.25 -7.68
CA THR A 495 25.91 0.60 -6.57
C THR A 495 25.06 0.97 -5.36
N MET A 496 25.58 0.67 -4.17
CA MET A 496 24.97 1.15 -2.93
C MET A 496 25.05 2.68 -2.89
N PRO A 497 24.03 3.37 -2.37
CA PRO A 497 24.06 4.81 -2.23
C PRO A 497 25.13 5.23 -1.21
N THR A 498 25.82 6.34 -1.49
CA THR A 498 26.83 6.89 -0.58
C THR A 498 26.16 7.58 0.60
N PHE A 499 26.45 7.15 1.82
CA PHE A 499 25.84 7.73 3.02
C PHE A 499 26.39 9.13 3.33
N SER A 500 25.51 10.01 3.79
CA SER A 500 25.87 11.37 4.18
C SER A 500 26.78 11.36 5.41
N LEU A 501 27.89 12.09 5.36
CA LEU A 501 28.77 12.30 6.51
C LEU A 501 28.27 13.48 7.37
N PRO A 502 28.73 13.61 8.63
CA PRO A 502 28.40 14.76 9.47
C PRO A 502 28.81 16.06 8.78
N GLU A 503 28.01 17.12 8.95
CA GLU A 503 28.43 18.45 8.50
C GLU A 503 29.71 18.86 9.25
N PRO A 504 30.68 19.54 8.59
CA PRO A 504 31.83 20.08 9.27
C PRO A 504 31.38 21.01 10.40
N ALA A 505 31.98 20.89 11.59
CA ALA A 505 31.74 21.83 12.67
C ALA A 505 32.05 23.26 12.16
N ARG A 506 31.05 24.13 12.19
CA ARG A 506 31.20 25.56 11.85
C ARG A 506 31.76 26.34 13.02
#